data_AF-A0A969DD16-F1
#
_entry.id   AF-A0A969DD16-F1
#
_cell.length_a   1.000
_cell.length_b   1.000
_cell.length_c   1.000
_cell.angle_alpha   90.00
_cell.angle_beta   90.00
_cell.angle_gamma   90.00
#
_symmetry.space_group_name_H-M   'P 1'
#
loop_
_entity.id
_entity.type
_entity.pdbx_description
1 polymer ?
#
loop_
_entity_poly.entity_id
_entity_poly.type
_entity_poly.pdbx_seq_one_letter_code
_entity_poly.pdbx_strand_id
1 'polypeptide(L)'
;MGLETHCQLSTETKIFSTSSAAFGADPNTHVDPVTMGLPGVLPVLNEKVLEYAVKAGLALNCQIAPYSKFDRKQYFYPDLPKNYQISQFDLPIAEHGWLEIELIKNGEP
;
A
#
# COMPACT_ATOMS: atom_id res chain seq x y z
N MET A 1 5.18 -4.42 -22.70
CA MET A 1 4.14 -4.84 -21.74
C MET A 1 4.30 -4.00 -20.49
N GLY A 2 3.21 -3.57 -19.86
CA GLY A 2 3.24 -2.88 -18.56
C GLY A 2 2.68 -3.81 -17.49
N LEU A 3 3.23 -3.78 -16.29
CA LEU A 3 2.79 -4.57 -15.15
C LEU A 3 2.41 -3.62 -14.00
N GLU A 4 1.26 -3.87 -13.39
CA GLU A 4 0.87 -3.26 -12.13
C GLU A 4 0.94 -4.34 -11.04
N THR A 5 1.72 -4.09 -10.00
CA THR A 5 1.95 -5.07 -8.93
C THR A 5 1.57 -4.44 -7.59
N HIS A 6 0.78 -5.18 -6.82
CA HIS A 6 0.40 -4.79 -5.46
C HIS A 6 1.05 -5.76 -4.48
N CYS A 7 1.82 -5.22 -3.53
CA CYS A 7 2.51 -5.99 -2.51
C CYS A 7 1.97 -5.63 -1.13
N GLN A 8 1.57 -6.64 -0.34
CA GLN A 8 1.15 -6.41 1.03
C GLN A 8 2.37 -6.25 1.94
N LEU A 9 2.47 -5.12 2.63
CA LEU A 9 3.52 -4.87 3.60
C LEU A 9 3.29 -5.69 4.87
N SER A 10 4.32 -6.38 5.33
CA SER A 10 4.28 -7.22 6.54
C SER A 10 4.40 -6.37 7.81
N THR A 11 3.34 -5.61 8.10
CA THR A 11 3.22 -4.76 9.30
C THR A 11 2.30 -5.43 10.33
N GLU A 12 2.45 -5.09 11.60
CA GLU A 12 1.59 -5.65 12.67
C GLU A 12 0.17 -5.09 12.60
N THR A 13 0.05 -3.78 12.35
CA THR A 13 -1.22 -3.05 12.29
C THR A 13 -1.47 -2.49 10.90
N LYS A 14 -2.74 -2.21 10.57
CA LYS A 14 -3.13 -1.66 9.28
C LYS A 14 -2.58 -0.24 9.05
N ILE A 15 -2.59 0.20 7.80
CA ILE A 15 -2.01 1.49 7.37
C ILE A 15 -2.64 2.72 8.06
N PHE A 16 -3.95 2.69 8.36
CA PHE A 16 -4.67 3.83 8.93
C PHE A 16 -5.38 3.53 10.24
N SER A 17 -5.15 2.35 10.84
CA SER A 17 -5.84 1.91 12.03
C SER A 17 -4.98 0.96 12.87
N THR A 18 -5.33 0.80 14.14
CA THR A 18 -4.61 -0.06 15.09
C THR A 18 -5.02 -1.53 15.02
N SER A 19 -5.96 -1.89 14.14
CA SER A 19 -6.35 -3.30 13.92
C SER A 19 -5.19 -4.10 13.32
N SER A 20 -5.12 -5.39 13.66
CA SER A 20 -4.15 -6.35 13.11
C SER A 20 -4.20 -6.39 11.57
N ALA A 21 -3.01 -6.49 10.95
CA ALA A 21 -2.84 -6.75 9.51
C ALA A 21 -2.50 -8.23 9.20
N ALA A 22 -2.56 -9.12 10.20
CA ALA A 22 -2.31 -10.54 10.03
C ALA A 22 -3.36 -11.21 9.12
N PHE A 23 -2.92 -12.23 8.38
CA PHE A 23 -3.77 -13.02 7.50
C PHE A 23 -4.41 -14.21 8.24
N GLY A 24 -5.59 -14.64 7.79
CA GLY A 24 -6.21 -15.91 8.22
C GLY A 24 -7.10 -15.86 9.46
N ALA A 25 -7.51 -14.68 9.91
CA ALA A 25 -8.46 -14.53 11.02
C ALA A 25 -9.92 -14.81 10.58
N ASP A 26 -10.79 -15.07 11.57
CA ASP A 26 -12.23 -15.21 11.33
C ASP A 26 -12.84 -13.94 10.72
N PRO A 27 -13.95 -14.05 9.96
CA PRO A 27 -14.59 -12.91 9.31
C PRO A 27 -14.89 -11.77 10.28
N ASN A 28 -14.53 -10.54 9.90
CA ASN A 28 -14.81 -9.31 10.65
C ASN A 28 -14.25 -9.26 12.09
N THR A 29 -13.16 -9.98 12.38
CA THR A 29 -12.50 -9.95 13.71
C THR A 29 -11.33 -8.98 13.81
N HIS A 30 -10.66 -8.68 12.69
CA HIS A 30 -9.61 -7.66 12.60
C HIS A 30 -10.18 -6.35 12.05
N VAL A 31 -11.18 -5.79 12.71
CA VAL A 31 -11.86 -4.55 12.29
C VAL A 31 -12.03 -3.59 13.46
N ASP A 32 -12.17 -2.32 13.12
CA ASP A 32 -12.45 -1.19 14.00
C ASP A 32 -13.25 -0.12 13.25
N PRO A 33 -13.75 0.94 13.92
CA PRO A 33 -14.52 2.00 13.27
C PRO A 33 -13.86 2.63 12.04
N VAL A 34 -12.53 2.76 11.99
CA VAL A 34 -11.80 3.38 10.88
C VAL A 34 -11.80 2.47 9.65
N THR A 35 -11.55 1.18 9.87
CA THR A 35 -11.59 0.17 8.80
C THR A 35 -13.00 0.02 8.25
N MET A 36 -14.02 0.01 9.12
CA MET A 36 -15.44 -0.06 8.76
C MET A 36 -16.00 1.25 8.18
N GLY A 37 -15.22 2.35 8.15
CA GLY A 37 -15.68 3.62 7.58
C GLY A 37 -16.86 4.26 8.31
N LEU A 38 -16.96 4.07 9.63
CA LEU A 38 -18.05 4.63 10.42
C LEU A 38 -18.00 6.18 10.44
N PRO A 39 -19.14 6.86 10.60
CA PRO A 39 -19.18 8.32 10.67
C PRO A 39 -18.29 8.87 11.81
N GLY A 40 -17.53 9.93 11.51
CA GLY A 40 -16.71 10.65 12.50
C GLY A 40 -15.29 10.11 12.72
N VAL A 41 -14.91 9.01 12.07
CA VAL A 41 -13.56 8.43 12.19
C VAL A 41 -12.53 9.17 11.33
N LEU A 42 -11.26 9.17 11.75
CA LEU A 42 -10.16 9.79 11.03
C LEU A 42 -9.01 8.79 10.83
N PRO A 43 -8.37 8.75 9.64
CA PRO A 43 -7.22 7.88 9.38
C PRO A 43 -5.94 8.48 10.00
N VAL A 44 -5.11 7.63 10.61
CA VAL A 44 -3.77 8.00 11.11
C VAL A 44 -2.73 7.09 10.49
N LEU A 45 -1.76 7.65 9.77
CA LEU A 45 -0.76 6.89 9.04
C LEU A 45 0.12 6.06 9.99
N ASN A 46 0.30 4.79 9.65
CA ASN A 46 1.26 3.90 10.29
C ASN A 46 2.70 4.22 9.85
N GLU A 47 3.56 4.55 10.81
CA GLU A 47 4.97 4.87 10.56
C GLU A 47 5.74 3.74 9.87
N LYS A 48 5.48 2.47 10.24
CA LYS A 48 6.14 1.32 9.63
C LYS A 48 5.76 1.11 8.17
N VAL A 49 4.54 1.50 7.78
CA VAL A 49 4.13 1.47 6.38
C VAL A 49 4.97 2.46 5.57
N LEU A 50 5.19 3.68 6.07
CA LEU A 50 6.04 4.66 5.40
C LEU A 50 7.50 4.18 5.33
N GLU A 51 8.05 3.68 6.43
CA GLU A 51 9.41 3.12 6.48
C GLU A 51 9.61 2.03 5.42
N TYR A 52 8.68 1.08 5.31
CA TYR A 52 8.77 -0.01 4.35
C TYR A 52 8.57 0.45 2.91
N ALA A 53 7.68 1.42 2.66
CA ALA A 53 7.52 2.01 1.33
C ALA A 53 8.80 2.71 0.86
N VAL A 54 9.46 3.49 1.73
CA VAL A 54 10.75 4.13 1.44
C VAL A 54 11.84 3.08 1.22
N LYS A 55 11.91 2.05 2.08
CA LYS A 55 12.87 0.95 1.94
C LYS A 55 12.70 0.20 0.62
N ALA A 56 11.46 -0.08 0.22
CA ALA A 56 11.16 -0.71 -1.06
C ALA A 56 11.56 0.21 -2.23
N GLY A 57 11.26 1.50 -2.16
CA GLY A 57 11.69 2.48 -3.16
C GLY A 57 13.21 2.49 -3.35
N LEU A 58 13.97 2.57 -2.26
CA LEU A 58 15.44 2.52 -2.31
C LEU A 58 15.96 1.20 -2.89
N ALA A 59 15.36 0.07 -2.51
CA ALA A 59 15.73 -1.24 -3.03
C ALA A 59 15.43 -1.39 -4.54
N LEU A 60 14.44 -0.66 -5.05
CA LEU A 60 14.07 -0.60 -6.46
C LEU A 60 14.75 0.56 -7.21
N ASN A 61 15.80 1.16 -6.63
CA ASN A 61 16.56 2.26 -7.20
C ASN A 61 15.71 3.50 -7.54
N CYS A 62 14.58 3.69 -6.86
CA CYS A 62 13.72 4.86 -7.06
C CYS A 62 14.32 6.13 -6.43
N GLN A 63 13.90 7.28 -6.93
CA GLN A 63 14.05 8.56 -6.27
C GLN A 63 12.97 8.71 -5.20
N ILE A 64 13.36 8.99 -3.95
CA ILE A 64 12.42 9.17 -2.83
C ILE A 64 12.00 10.63 -2.77
N ALA A 65 10.69 10.88 -2.73
CA ALA A 65 10.16 12.22 -2.67
C ALA A 65 10.44 12.88 -1.31
N PRO A 66 10.91 14.13 -1.26
CA PRO A 66 11.08 14.87 0.01
C PRO A 66 9.74 15.26 0.64
N TYR A 67 8.68 15.29 -0.17
CA TYR A 67 7.32 15.54 0.23
C TYR A 67 6.40 14.64 -0.58
N SER A 68 5.44 14.03 0.11
CA SER A 68 4.46 13.14 -0.49
C SER A 68 3.13 13.28 0.27
N LYS A 69 2.02 13.00 -0.40
CA LYS A 69 0.68 13.10 0.19
C LYS A 69 -0.17 11.88 -0.16
N PHE A 70 -1.25 11.73 0.60
CA PHE A 70 -2.31 10.78 0.31
C PHE A 70 -3.53 11.49 -0.27
N ASP A 71 -4.17 10.82 -1.22
CA ASP A 71 -5.33 11.27 -1.99
C ASP A 71 -6.47 10.26 -1.88
N ARG A 72 -7.70 10.72 -2.16
CA ARG A 72 -8.89 9.87 -2.14
C ARG A 72 -9.26 9.46 -3.57
N LYS A 73 -9.11 8.18 -3.89
CA LYS A 73 -9.61 7.56 -5.13
C LYS A 73 -11.05 7.11 -4.90
N GLN A 74 -12.02 7.84 -5.43
CA GLN A 74 -13.45 7.65 -5.16
C GLN A 74 -14.07 6.61 -6.10
N TYR A 75 -14.76 5.62 -5.54
CA TYR A 75 -15.58 4.65 -6.27
C TYR A 75 -16.47 3.86 -5.30
N PHE A 76 -17.61 3.38 -5.79
CA PHE A 76 -18.55 2.60 -4.99
C PHE A 76 -18.30 1.11 -5.19
N TYR A 77 -18.02 0.40 -4.09
CA TYR A 77 -17.95 -1.06 -4.09
C TYR A 77 -18.19 -1.60 -2.68
N PRO A 78 -18.87 -2.76 -2.50
CA PRO A 78 -19.24 -3.27 -1.18
C PRO A 78 -18.07 -3.55 -0.21
N ASP A 79 -16.86 -3.81 -0.72
CA ASP A 79 -15.66 -4.01 0.11
C ASP A 79 -14.95 -2.71 0.53
N LEU A 80 -15.41 -1.56 0.01
CA LEU A 80 -14.82 -0.25 0.24
C LEU A 80 -15.77 0.63 1.06
N PRO A 81 -15.81 0.46 2.39
CA PRO A 81 -16.85 1.04 3.23
C PRO A 81 -16.88 2.57 3.25
N LYS A 82 -15.76 3.23 2.89
CA LYS A 82 -15.65 4.69 2.82
C LYS A 82 -16.07 5.27 1.47
N ASN A 83 -16.36 4.44 0.46
CA ASN A 83 -16.55 4.83 -0.95
C ASN A 83 -15.37 5.61 -1.57
N TYR A 84 -14.20 5.54 -0.93
CA TYR A 84 -12.93 5.96 -1.48
C TYR A 84 -11.78 5.14 -0.88
N GLN A 85 -10.79 4.85 -1.71
CA GLN A 85 -9.51 4.30 -1.28
C GLN A 85 -8.56 5.46 -0.99
N ILE A 86 -7.89 5.43 0.16
CA ILE A 86 -6.78 6.35 0.43
C ILE A 86 -5.55 5.76 -0.27
N SER A 87 -5.03 6.49 -1.25
CA SER A 87 -3.86 6.10 -2.07
C SER A 87 -3.01 7.33 -2.35
N GLN A 88 -2.14 7.30 -3.36
CA GLN A 88 -1.35 8.44 -3.83
C GLN A 88 -1.63 8.67 -5.31
N PHE A 89 -1.65 9.93 -5.74
CA PHE A 89 -1.88 10.29 -7.13
C PHE A 89 -0.66 10.95 -7.76
N ASP A 90 -0.53 12.27 -7.63
CA ASP A 90 0.46 13.12 -8.30
C ASP A 90 1.79 13.25 -7.54
N LEU A 91 1.81 12.95 -6.23
CA LEU A 91 3.00 13.06 -5.37
C LEU A 91 3.28 11.73 -4.64
N PRO A 92 3.72 10.67 -5.35
CA PRO A 92 4.00 9.37 -4.75
C PRO A 92 5.26 9.40 -3.85
N ILE A 93 5.42 8.38 -3.00
CA ILE A 93 6.60 8.25 -2.12
C ILE A 93 7.89 8.04 -2.92
N ALA A 94 7.83 7.28 -4.02
CA ALA A 94 8.99 6.87 -4.78
C ALA A 94 8.66 6.75 -6.28
N GLU A 95 9.54 7.23 -7.14
CA GLU A 95 9.36 7.21 -8.60
C GLU A 95 10.68 7.01 -9.35
N HIS A 96 10.59 6.75 -10.66
CA HIS A 96 11.74 6.65 -11.57
C HIS A 96 12.79 5.57 -11.22
N GLY A 97 12.37 4.45 -10.65
CA GLY A 97 13.23 3.30 -10.35
C GLY A 97 13.46 2.35 -11.53
N TRP A 98 14.26 1.31 -11.27
CA TRP A 98 14.56 0.26 -12.23
C TRP A 98 14.95 -1.05 -11.52
N LEU A 99 14.74 -2.17 -12.22
CA LEU A 99 15.12 -3.49 -11.77
C LEU A 99 15.77 -4.25 -12.92
N GLU A 100 16.94 -4.81 -12.67
CA GLU A 100 17.63 -5.69 -13.62
C GLU A 100 17.10 -7.12 -13.46
N ILE A 101 16.74 -7.75 -14.59
CA ILE A 101 16.20 -9.10 -14.63
C ILE A 101 17.19 -9.96 -15.40
N GLU A 102 17.65 -11.04 -14.77
CA GLU A 102 18.41 -12.06 -15.46
C GLU A 102 17.46 -12.96 -16.25
N LEU A 103 17.71 -13.08 -17.56
CA LEU A 103 16.96 -13.97 -18.43
C LEU A 103 17.68 -15.31 -18.50
N ILE A 104 17.02 -16.36 -18.03
CA ILE A 104 17.48 -17.73 -18.27
C ILE A 104 17.19 -18.06 -19.74
N LYS A 105 18.24 -18.31 -20.53
CA LYS A 105 18.08 -18.89 -21.87
C LYS A 105 17.50 -20.30 -21.72
N ASN A 106 16.22 -20.45 -22.03
CA ASN A 106 15.59 -21.77 -22.12
C ASN A 106 16.12 -22.51 -23.35
N GLY A 107 17.09 -23.41 -23.15
CA GLY A 107 17.40 -24.49 -24.10
C GLY A 107 18.38 -24.13 -25.22
N GLU A 108 19.66 -24.04 -24.83
CA GLU A 108 20.88 -24.24 -25.64
C GLU A 108 21.21 -23.12 -26.66
N PRO A 109 22.49 -22.92 -27.05
CA PRO A 109 23.02 -21.69 -27.66
C PRO A 109 22.04 -20.73 -28.35
#